data_AF-A0A501XRB4-F1
#
_entry.id   AF-A0A501XRB4-F1
#
_cell.length_a   1.000
_cell.length_b   1.000
_cell.length_c   1.000
_cell.angle_alpha   90.00
_cell.angle_beta   90.00
_cell.angle_gamma   90.00
#
_symmetry.space_group_name_H-M   'P 1'
#
loop_
_entity.id
_entity.type
_entity.pdbx_description
1 polymer ?
#
loop_
_entity_poly.entity_id
_entity_poly.type
_entity_poly.pdbx_seq_one_letter_code
_entity_poly.pdbx_strand_id
1 'polypeptide(L)'
;MIERITSLEEIPQWKRRELCSAIRTFSRVCGLTPCVIIADPGTIRTLGAKAPWLLAEYTKASWANVMSRLRCALEIGGVKVHRQRRNFKLNAEWELLVVPLSRRDRDEIHRFAGWCSIREIGPHHVSPEIFDRYYAYLDQQMTQRNPRERGHVARRAWNRAVVTLGSPYPPIPAPEPIGKRCVRWEDFPQSLRDEVRAYSTRMLKPGLFDEEHRPIKPVTLENYLTRLRVIVSRQNIWRNSRRKLAECGPRLGVDVTRRACGAASADVRWSVA
;
A
#
# COMPACT_ATOMS: atom_id res chain seq x y z
N MET A 1 -7.43 -25.43 -0.55
CA MET A 1 -7.09 -24.97 0.83
C MET A 1 -8.05 -25.51 1.90
N ILE A 2 -9.38 -25.46 1.71
CA ILE A 2 -10.33 -26.07 2.65
C ILE A 2 -10.04 -27.57 2.86
N GLU A 3 -9.84 -28.33 1.78
CA GLU A 3 -9.47 -29.75 1.83
C GLU A 3 -8.21 -29.95 2.66
N ARG A 4 -7.13 -29.21 2.32
CA ARG A 4 -5.86 -29.24 3.05
C ARG A 4 -6.00 -28.92 4.54
N ILE A 5 -6.85 -27.96 4.94
CA ILE A 5 -7.08 -27.66 6.36
C ILE A 5 -7.86 -28.79 7.03
N THR A 6 -8.81 -29.39 6.31
CA THR A 6 -9.67 -30.46 6.83
C THR A 6 -8.90 -31.76 7.08
N SER A 7 -7.87 -32.04 6.27
CA SER A 7 -6.99 -33.20 6.39
C SER A 7 -5.89 -33.08 7.46
N LEU A 8 -5.74 -31.93 8.13
CA LEU A 8 -4.69 -31.73 9.15
C LEU A 8 -5.14 -32.25 10.52
N GLU A 9 -4.79 -33.49 10.83
CA GLU A 9 -5.16 -34.15 12.09
C GLU A 9 -4.55 -33.48 13.34
N GLU A 10 -3.37 -32.87 13.20
CA GLU A 10 -2.66 -32.13 14.25
C GLU A 10 -3.44 -30.92 14.81
N ILE A 11 -4.45 -30.42 14.09
CA ILE A 11 -5.26 -29.27 14.49
C ILE A 11 -6.60 -29.76 15.03
N PRO A 12 -7.05 -29.36 16.23
CA PRO A 12 -8.35 -29.78 16.76
C PRO A 12 -9.52 -29.52 15.79
N GLN A 13 -10.47 -30.45 15.74
CA GLN A 13 -11.59 -30.42 14.78
C GLN A 13 -12.38 -29.10 14.83
N TRP A 14 -12.62 -28.56 16.03
CA TRP A 14 -13.33 -27.29 16.22
C TRP A 14 -12.59 -26.13 15.52
N LYS A 15 -11.26 -26.10 15.60
CA LYS A 15 -10.42 -25.08 14.99
C LYS A 15 -10.41 -25.21 13.47
N ARG A 16 -10.35 -26.45 12.93
CA ARG A 16 -10.51 -26.69 11.49
C ARG A 16 -11.86 -26.14 10.97
N ARG A 17 -12.95 -26.40 11.71
CA ARG A 17 -14.30 -25.89 11.37
C ARG A 17 -14.35 -24.36 11.36
N GLU A 18 -13.76 -23.70 12.36
CA GLU A 18 -13.71 -22.22 12.39
C GLU A 18 -12.94 -21.62 11.20
N LEU A 19 -11.80 -22.21 10.83
CA LEU A 19 -10.99 -21.74 9.71
C LEU A 19 -11.72 -21.91 8.37
N CYS A 20 -12.32 -23.09 8.14
CA CYS A 20 -13.13 -23.35 6.96
C CYS A 20 -14.38 -22.44 6.91
N SER A 21 -15.00 -22.15 8.05
CA SER A 21 -16.12 -21.21 8.14
C SER A 21 -15.70 -19.79 7.76
N ALA A 22 -14.53 -19.33 8.21
CA ALA A 22 -14.00 -18.01 7.86
C ALA A 22 -13.72 -17.89 6.35
N ILE A 23 -13.17 -18.93 5.72
CA ILE A 23 -12.97 -18.99 4.27
C ILE A 23 -14.30 -18.85 3.53
N ARG A 24 -15.29 -19.67 3.88
CA ARG A 24 -16.60 -19.66 3.20
C ARG A 24 -17.29 -18.33 3.39
N THR A 25 -17.22 -17.78 4.60
CA THR A 25 -17.75 -16.46 4.93
C THR A 25 -17.11 -15.37 4.08
N PHE A 26 -15.77 -15.33 4.01
CA PHE A 26 -15.05 -14.37 3.19
C PHE A 26 -15.44 -14.46 1.72
N SER A 27 -15.48 -15.68 1.18
CA SER A 27 -15.83 -15.93 -0.23
C SER A 27 -17.26 -15.45 -0.53
N ARG A 28 -18.22 -15.84 0.32
CA ARG A 28 -19.63 -15.42 0.23
C ARG A 28 -19.78 -13.91 0.26
N VAL A 29 -19.13 -13.22 1.20
CA VAL A 29 -19.19 -11.76 1.31
C VAL A 29 -18.60 -11.10 0.07
N CYS A 30 -17.57 -11.68 -0.55
CA CYS A 30 -17.00 -11.19 -1.81
C CYS A 30 -17.82 -11.57 -3.05
N GLY A 31 -18.91 -12.34 -2.91
CA GLY A 31 -19.71 -12.83 -4.05
C GLY A 31 -18.99 -13.88 -4.89
N LEU A 32 -18.03 -14.61 -4.29
CA LEU A 32 -17.19 -15.60 -4.98
C LEU A 32 -17.31 -16.97 -4.30
N THR A 33 -17.02 -18.02 -5.06
CA THR A 33 -16.80 -19.35 -4.50
C THR A 33 -15.34 -19.49 -4.03
N PRO A 34 -15.06 -20.29 -2.99
CA PRO A 34 -13.69 -20.46 -2.49
C PRO A 34 -12.70 -20.91 -3.56
N CYS A 35 -13.15 -21.71 -4.54
CA CYS A 35 -12.33 -22.24 -5.63
C CYS A 35 -11.76 -21.19 -6.60
N VAL A 36 -12.45 -20.06 -6.74
CA VAL A 36 -12.08 -18.99 -7.66
C VAL A 36 -11.06 -18.03 -7.03
N ILE A 37 -10.98 -17.97 -5.70
CA ILE A 37 -10.11 -17.03 -5.01
C ILE A 37 -8.68 -17.54 -5.01
N ILE A 38 -7.74 -16.77 -5.55
CA ILE A 38 -6.30 -17.10 -5.44
C ILE A 38 -5.87 -16.94 -3.98
N ALA A 39 -5.19 -17.95 -3.45
CA ALA A 39 -4.80 -18.03 -2.04
C ALA A 39 -3.58 -17.16 -1.67
N ASP A 40 -3.44 -15.96 -2.25
CA ASP A 40 -2.30 -15.08 -1.97
C ASP A 40 -2.72 -13.83 -1.16
N PRO A 41 -1.80 -13.24 -0.36
CA PRO A 41 -2.13 -12.09 0.48
C PRO A 41 -2.60 -10.86 -0.28
N GLY A 42 -2.12 -10.63 -1.50
CA GLY A 42 -2.46 -9.49 -2.34
C GLY A 42 -3.89 -9.56 -2.87
N THR A 43 -4.31 -10.74 -3.35
CA THR A 43 -5.69 -11.01 -3.76
C THR A 43 -6.65 -10.87 -2.58
N ILE A 44 -6.34 -11.50 -1.44
CA ILE A 44 -7.17 -11.43 -0.24
C ILE A 44 -7.29 -9.99 0.28
N ARG A 45 -6.21 -9.20 0.23
CA ARG A 45 -6.24 -7.77 0.56
C ARG A 45 -7.18 -7.00 -0.36
N THR A 46 -7.07 -7.22 -1.67
CA THR A 46 -7.84 -6.49 -2.68
C THR A 46 -9.33 -6.80 -2.57
N LEU A 47 -9.69 -8.07 -2.43
CA LEU A 47 -11.05 -8.53 -2.22
C LEU A 47 -11.60 -8.04 -0.87
N GLY A 48 -10.85 -8.23 0.21
CA GLY A 48 -11.27 -7.79 1.55
C GLY A 48 -11.41 -6.27 1.68
N ALA A 49 -10.70 -5.49 0.86
CA ALA A 49 -10.86 -4.04 0.81
C ALA A 49 -12.19 -3.62 0.16
N LYS A 50 -12.64 -4.36 -0.86
CA LYS A 50 -13.88 -4.12 -1.62
C LYS A 50 -15.10 -4.88 -1.07
N ALA A 51 -14.88 -5.81 -0.14
CA ALA A 51 -15.91 -6.65 0.45
C ALA A 51 -17.05 -5.81 1.07
N PRO A 52 -18.31 -6.01 0.65
CA PRO A 52 -19.48 -5.33 1.20
C PRO A 52 -19.94 -5.96 2.52
N TRP A 53 -19.04 -6.11 3.50
CA TRP A 53 -19.32 -6.83 4.76
C TRP A 53 -20.44 -6.18 5.59
N LEU A 54 -20.63 -4.86 5.49
CA LEU A 54 -21.76 -4.16 6.13
C LEU A 54 -23.12 -4.57 5.53
N LEU A 55 -23.19 -4.70 4.20
CA LEU A 55 -24.42 -5.14 3.50
C LEU A 55 -24.70 -6.62 3.74
N ALA A 56 -23.65 -7.40 4.02
CA ALA A 56 -23.77 -8.79 4.47
C ALA A 56 -24.03 -8.91 5.99
N GLU A 57 -24.43 -7.83 6.66
CA GLU A 57 -24.83 -7.77 8.07
C GLU A 57 -23.72 -8.13 9.08
N TYR A 58 -22.45 -7.98 8.69
CA TYR A 58 -21.33 -8.16 9.62
C TYR A 58 -21.01 -6.86 10.35
N THR A 59 -20.77 -6.96 11.65
CA THR A 59 -20.12 -5.88 12.40
C THR A 59 -18.64 -5.79 12.01
N LYS A 60 -18.04 -4.61 12.23
CA LYS A 60 -16.60 -4.40 12.02
C LYS A 60 -15.74 -5.39 12.80
N ALA A 61 -16.15 -5.71 14.04
CA ALA A 61 -15.46 -6.68 14.89
C ALA A 61 -15.58 -8.11 14.34
N SER A 62 -16.78 -8.52 13.93
CA SER A 62 -17.01 -9.83 13.33
C SER A 62 -16.21 -10.01 12.03
N TRP A 63 -16.21 -9.02 11.15
CA TRP A 63 -15.39 -9.04 9.94
C TRP A 63 -13.89 -9.08 10.23
N ALA A 64 -13.42 -8.36 11.24
CA ALA A 64 -12.02 -8.44 11.68
C ALA A 64 -11.64 -9.85 12.16
N ASN A 65 -12.55 -10.54 12.86
CA ASN A 65 -12.36 -11.93 13.28
C ASN A 65 -12.34 -12.90 12.10
N VAL A 66 -13.21 -12.73 11.10
CA VAL A 66 -13.17 -13.48 9.84
C VAL A 66 -11.82 -13.32 9.16
N MET A 67 -11.35 -12.08 9.00
CA MET A 67 -10.04 -11.80 8.41
C MET A 67 -8.88 -12.36 9.23
N SER A 68 -8.99 -12.39 10.55
CA SER A 68 -7.99 -13.00 11.45
C SER A 68 -7.87 -14.51 11.22
N ARG A 69 -9.02 -15.21 11.22
CA ARG A 69 -9.09 -16.66 10.96
C ARG A 69 -8.65 -17.00 9.54
N LEU A 70 -9.01 -16.18 8.55
CA LEU A 70 -8.58 -16.34 7.16
C LEU A 70 -7.04 -16.28 7.03
N ARG A 71 -6.38 -15.32 7.70
CA ARG A 71 -4.91 -15.28 7.73
C ARG A 71 -4.30 -16.53 8.36
N CYS A 72 -4.89 -17.01 9.46
CA CYS A 72 -4.46 -18.25 10.09
C CYS A 72 -4.63 -19.45 9.14
N ALA A 73 -5.73 -19.51 8.39
CA ALA A 73 -5.99 -20.54 7.39
C ALA A 73 -4.96 -20.51 6.24
N LEU A 74 -4.60 -19.32 5.75
CA LEU A 74 -3.56 -19.14 4.74
C LEU A 74 -2.20 -19.65 5.25
N GLU A 75 -1.80 -19.28 6.47
CA GLU A 75 -0.54 -19.73 7.09
C GLU A 75 -0.49 -21.25 7.22
N ILE A 76 -1.55 -21.86 7.75
CA ILE A 76 -1.67 -23.32 7.88
C ILE A 76 -1.65 -24.00 6.50
N GLY A 77 -2.22 -23.35 5.49
CA GLY A 77 -2.18 -23.80 4.10
C GLY A 77 -0.81 -23.67 3.42
N GLY A 78 0.22 -23.18 4.13
CA GLY A 78 1.58 -23.01 3.61
C GLY A 78 1.80 -21.70 2.84
N VAL A 79 0.81 -20.80 2.83
CA VAL A 79 0.96 -19.47 2.22
C VAL A 79 1.73 -18.60 3.19
N LYS A 80 2.85 -18.03 2.71
CA LYS A 80 3.56 -17.02 3.48
C LYS A 80 2.65 -15.81 3.64
N VAL A 81 2.18 -15.58 4.86
CA VAL A 81 1.44 -14.39 5.25
C VAL A 81 2.30 -13.63 6.24
N HIS A 82 2.50 -12.34 5.98
CA HIS A 82 3.19 -11.51 6.94
C HIS A 82 2.35 -11.38 8.22
N ARG A 83 2.86 -11.93 9.33
CA ARG A 83 2.20 -11.83 10.64
C ARG A 83 2.12 -10.38 11.11
N GLN A 84 0.97 -10.04 11.70
CA GLN A 84 0.75 -8.71 12.29
C GLN A 84 1.59 -8.49 13.56
N ARG A 85 1.92 -9.57 14.30
CA ARG A 85 2.66 -9.48 15.57
C ARG A 85 4.14 -9.21 15.33
N ARG A 86 4.66 -8.26 16.11
CA ARG A 86 5.99 -7.66 16.05
C ARG A 86 7.10 -8.59 16.58
N ASN A 87 6.90 -9.91 16.61
CA ASN A 87 7.83 -10.84 17.25
C ASN A 87 8.99 -11.24 16.33
N PHE A 88 9.50 -10.30 15.55
CA PHE A 88 10.73 -10.53 14.81
C PHE A 88 11.89 -10.44 15.80
N LYS A 89 12.67 -11.50 15.92
CA LYS A 89 13.94 -11.43 16.64
C LYS A 89 14.87 -10.50 15.86
N LEU A 90 15.36 -9.46 16.52
CA LEU A 90 16.34 -8.55 15.95
C LEU A 90 17.73 -9.15 16.14
N ASN A 91 18.67 -8.82 15.24
CA ASN A 91 20.08 -9.05 15.51
C ASN A 91 20.64 -7.96 16.43
N ALA A 92 21.83 -8.18 16.99
CA ALA A 92 22.42 -7.27 17.97
C ALA A 92 22.58 -5.83 17.44
N GLU A 93 22.98 -5.65 16.18
CA GLU A 93 23.13 -4.33 15.56
C GLU A 93 21.81 -3.56 15.49
N TRP A 94 20.73 -4.25 15.10
CA TRP A 94 19.38 -3.66 15.07
C TRP A 94 18.85 -3.37 16.47
N GLU A 95 19.13 -4.21 17.47
CA GLU A 95 18.75 -3.93 18.87
C GLU A 95 19.40 -2.65 19.37
N LEU A 96 20.71 -2.51 19.19
CA LEU A 96 21.47 -1.31 19.58
C LEU A 96 20.92 -0.04 18.92
N LEU A 97 20.55 -0.11 17.63
CA LEU A 97 19.98 1.03 16.90
C LEU A 97 18.60 1.44 17.44
N VAL A 98 17.79 0.48 17.87
CA VAL A 98 16.37 0.70 18.19
C VAL A 98 16.13 1.06 19.66
N VAL A 99 17.01 0.65 20.58
CA VAL A 99 16.98 0.97 22.01
C VAL A 99 16.85 2.48 22.30
N PRO A 100 17.66 3.38 21.70
CA PRO A 100 17.61 4.81 22.01
C PRO A 100 16.40 5.54 21.40
N LEU A 101 15.65 4.89 20.51
CA LEU A 101 14.51 5.52 19.84
C LEU A 101 13.30 5.66 20.75
N SER A 102 12.48 6.67 20.46
CA SER A 102 11.17 6.82 21.09
C SER A 102 10.33 5.56 20.88
N ARG A 103 9.39 5.28 21.80
CA ARG A 103 8.49 4.11 21.70
C ARG A 103 7.79 4.04 20.35
N ARG A 104 7.39 5.19 19.81
CA ARG A 104 6.74 5.29 18.50
C ARG A 104 7.68 4.89 17.38
N ASP A 105 8.89 5.45 17.34
CA ASP A 105 9.85 5.18 16.27
C ASP A 105 10.33 3.74 16.31
N ARG A 106 10.58 3.21 17.52
CA ARG A 106 10.85 1.81 17.79
C ARG A 106 9.76 0.92 17.19
N ASP A 107 8.49 1.19 17.49
CA ASP A 107 7.36 0.42 16.98
C ASP A 107 7.22 0.47 15.44
N GLU A 108 7.53 1.62 14.85
CA GLU A 108 7.46 1.86 13.40
C GLU A 108 8.61 1.16 12.65
N ILE A 109 9.82 1.13 13.21
CA ILE A 109 11.02 0.56 12.59
C ILE A 109 11.19 -0.94 12.87
N HIS A 110 10.72 -1.45 14.01
CA HIS A 110 10.98 -2.82 14.47
C HIS A 110 10.55 -3.89 13.45
N ARG A 111 9.48 -3.65 12.68
CA ARG A 111 9.07 -4.58 11.62
C ARG A 111 10.09 -4.64 10.49
N PHE A 112 10.61 -3.49 10.08
CA PHE A 112 11.63 -3.40 9.04
C PHE A 112 12.94 -4.02 9.53
N ALA A 113 13.40 -3.61 10.72
CA ALA A 113 14.59 -4.17 11.37
C ALA A 113 14.52 -5.70 11.51
N GLY A 114 13.37 -6.24 11.87
CA GLY A 114 13.15 -7.67 11.96
C GLY A 114 13.15 -8.39 10.61
N TRP A 115 12.57 -7.77 9.58
CA TRP A 115 12.62 -8.31 8.22
C TRP A 115 14.05 -8.32 7.66
N CYS A 116 14.84 -7.29 7.97
CA CYS A 116 16.26 -7.21 7.68
C CYS A 116 17.06 -8.27 8.46
N SER A 117 16.79 -8.45 9.75
CA SER A 117 17.48 -9.42 10.62
C SER A 117 17.32 -10.86 10.14
N ILE A 118 16.12 -11.26 9.69
CA ILE A 118 15.89 -12.60 9.09
C ILE A 118 16.69 -12.80 7.80
N ARG A 119 17.04 -11.72 7.11
CA ARG A 119 17.81 -11.72 5.86
C ARG A 119 19.28 -11.39 6.07
N GLU A 120 19.71 -11.32 7.33
CA GLU A 120 21.09 -10.99 7.70
C GLU A 120 21.55 -9.62 7.14
N ILE A 121 20.60 -8.70 6.96
CA ILE A 121 20.88 -7.34 6.51
C ILE A 121 21.08 -6.49 7.77
N GLY A 122 22.32 -6.10 8.06
CA GLY A 122 22.65 -5.13 9.11
C GLY A 122 22.26 -3.69 8.75
N PRO A 123 22.17 -2.76 9.72
CA PRO A 123 21.88 -1.35 9.47
C PRO A 123 22.82 -0.68 8.45
N HIS A 124 24.10 -1.07 8.40
CA HIS A 124 25.08 -0.54 7.43
C HIS A 124 24.75 -0.88 5.97
N HIS A 125 24.00 -1.96 5.75
CA HIS A 125 23.62 -2.42 4.41
C HIS A 125 22.28 -1.84 3.94
N VAL A 126 21.65 -0.96 4.73
CA VAL A 126 20.36 -0.35 4.38
C VAL A 126 20.57 0.70 3.29
N SER A 127 20.04 0.39 2.12
CA SER A 127 20.05 1.25 0.93
C SER A 127 18.64 1.48 0.39
N PRO A 128 18.45 2.40 -0.58
CA PRO A 128 17.16 2.57 -1.26
C PRO A 128 16.63 1.26 -1.86
N GLU A 129 17.51 0.42 -2.41
CA GLU A 129 17.17 -0.88 -3.02
C GLU A 129 16.62 -1.88 -1.98
N ILE A 130 17.13 -1.83 -0.74
CA ILE A 130 16.59 -2.63 0.36
C ILE A 130 15.17 -2.19 0.71
N PHE A 131 14.89 -0.89 0.68
CA PHE A 131 13.53 -0.39 0.85
C PHE A 131 12.61 -0.79 -0.30
N ASP A 132 13.09 -0.81 -1.55
CA ASP A 132 12.31 -1.31 -2.69
C ASP A 132 11.96 -2.80 -2.55
N ARG A 133 12.92 -3.62 -2.15
CA ARG A 133 12.67 -5.03 -1.79
C ARG A 133 11.68 -5.16 -0.64
N TYR A 134 11.78 -4.29 0.36
CA TYR A 134 10.83 -4.26 1.47
C TYR A 134 9.42 -3.86 1.03
N TYR A 135 9.27 -2.86 0.14
CA TYR A 135 7.97 -2.47 -0.42
C TYR A 135 7.35 -3.64 -1.21
N ALA A 136 8.12 -4.31 -2.05
CA ALA A 136 7.67 -5.49 -2.80
C ALA A 136 7.22 -6.61 -1.86
N TYR A 137 8.00 -6.87 -0.80
CA TYR A 137 7.63 -7.85 0.23
C TYR A 137 6.31 -7.49 0.92
N LEU A 138 6.14 -6.23 1.35
CA LEU A 138 4.89 -5.79 1.99
C LEU A 138 3.71 -5.93 1.03
N ASP A 139 3.91 -5.61 -0.24
CA ASP A 139 2.86 -5.71 -1.25
C ASP A 139 2.45 -7.16 -1.52
N GLN A 140 3.40 -8.10 -1.56
CA GLN A 140 3.14 -9.52 -1.79
C GLN A 140 2.59 -10.24 -0.56
N GLN A 141 2.98 -9.84 0.65
CA GLN A 141 2.82 -10.68 1.85
C GLN A 141 1.80 -10.12 2.87
N MET A 142 1.40 -8.84 2.77
CA MET A 142 0.39 -8.27 3.67
C MET A 142 -1.04 -8.40 3.14
N THR A 143 -1.93 -8.91 3.98
CA THR A 143 -3.39 -8.91 3.71
C THR A 143 -4.09 -7.60 4.13
N GLN A 144 -3.36 -6.64 4.71
CA GLN A 144 -3.92 -5.40 5.27
C GLN A 144 -3.92 -4.27 4.26
N ARG A 145 -4.84 -3.31 4.43
CA ARG A 145 -4.88 -2.09 3.61
C ARG A 145 -3.58 -1.29 3.72
N ASN A 146 -3.23 -0.64 2.62
CA ASN A 146 -2.12 0.31 2.48
C ASN A 146 -0.74 -0.23 2.90
N PRO A 147 -0.24 -1.34 2.30
CA PRO A 147 1.10 -1.86 2.57
C PRO A 147 2.19 -0.81 2.30
N ARG A 148 2.01 0.01 1.26
CA ARG A 148 2.90 1.08 0.89
C ARG A 148 3.07 2.15 1.99
N GLU A 149 1.98 2.57 2.62
CA GLU A 149 2.04 3.55 3.72
C GLU A 149 2.85 2.99 4.90
N ARG A 150 2.70 1.68 5.19
CA ARG A 150 3.51 1.03 6.23
C ARG A 150 4.99 1.05 5.90
N GLY A 151 5.37 0.83 4.64
CA GLY A 151 6.75 0.99 4.19
C GLY A 151 7.24 2.43 4.31
N HIS A 152 6.39 3.43 4.00
CA HIS A 152 6.73 4.84 4.16
C HIS A 152 6.91 5.24 5.63
N VAL A 153 6.09 4.71 6.53
CA VAL A 153 6.23 4.88 7.98
C VAL A 153 7.58 4.31 8.46
N ALA A 154 7.93 3.09 8.04
CA ALA A 154 9.21 2.48 8.37
C ALA A 154 10.40 3.30 7.85
N ARG A 155 10.33 3.79 6.60
CA ARG A 155 11.38 4.67 6.02
C ARG A 155 11.53 5.97 6.81
N ARG A 156 10.42 6.60 7.21
CA ARG A 156 10.45 7.80 8.03
C ARG A 156 11.06 7.54 9.40
N ALA A 157 10.74 6.41 10.03
CA ALA A 157 11.32 6.00 11.30
C ALA A 157 12.84 5.71 11.17
N TRP A 158 13.27 5.07 10.07
CA TRP A 158 14.70 4.90 9.75
C TRP A 158 15.42 6.24 9.66
N ASN A 159 14.92 7.17 8.85
CA ASN A 159 15.56 8.49 8.70
C ASN A 159 15.62 9.25 10.03
N ARG A 160 14.59 9.15 10.88
CA ARG A 160 14.64 9.73 12.22
C ARG A 160 15.69 9.05 13.09
N ALA A 161 15.78 7.72 13.07
CA ALA A 161 16.77 6.98 13.84
C ALA A 161 18.21 7.37 13.47
N VAL A 162 18.49 7.48 12.17
CA VAL A 162 19.80 7.93 11.66
C VAL A 162 20.15 9.33 12.15
N VAL A 163 19.20 10.26 12.10
CA VAL A 163 19.38 11.66 12.55
C VAL A 163 19.56 11.73 14.07
N THR A 164 18.71 11.06 14.84
CA THR A 164 18.75 11.09 16.32
C THR A 164 20.06 10.56 16.88
N LEU A 165 20.67 9.58 16.21
CA LEU A 165 21.88 8.93 16.69
C LEU A 165 23.18 9.55 16.17
N GLY A 166 23.11 10.58 15.31
CA GLY A 166 24.30 11.12 14.63
C GLY A 166 25.08 10.03 13.91
N SER A 167 24.38 9.01 13.45
CA SER A 167 24.96 7.72 13.07
C SER A 167 25.57 7.78 11.66
N PRO A 168 26.59 6.97 11.33
CA PRO A 168 27.20 6.96 10.00
C PRO A 168 26.29 6.40 8.89
N TYR A 169 25.06 6.02 9.20
CA TYR A 169 24.14 5.43 8.23
C TYR A 169 23.58 6.46 7.23
N PRO A 170 23.44 6.11 5.95
CA PRO A 170 22.84 7.03 4.98
C PRO A 170 21.32 7.18 5.20
N PRO A 171 20.77 8.41 5.15
CA PRO A 171 19.33 8.60 5.12
C PRO A 171 18.77 8.14 3.78
N ILE A 172 17.57 7.55 3.79
CA ILE A 172 16.92 7.11 2.56
C ILE A 172 16.05 8.24 2.01
N PRO A 173 16.34 8.75 0.80
CA PRO A 173 15.58 9.85 0.21
C PRO A 173 14.11 9.47 0.08
N ALA A 174 13.23 10.47 0.23
CA ALA A 174 11.83 10.23 -0.10
C ALA A 174 11.72 9.99 -1.61
N PRO A 175 10.88 9.03 -2.06
CA PRO A 175 10.52 8.99 -3.47
C PRO A 175 9.97 10.36 -3.85
N GLU A 176 10.38 10.89 -5.00
CA GLU A 176 10.10 12.28 -5.36
C GLU A 176 8.62 12.61 -5.13
N PRO A 177 8.33 13.74 -4.44
CA PRO A 177 6.96 14.20 -4.24
C PRO A 177 6.24 14.20 -5.58
N ILE A 178 4.99 13.75 -5.62
CA ILE A 178 4.20 13.67 -6.85
C ILE A 178 4.18 15.04 -7.57
N GLY A 179 4.22 16.14 -6.80
CA GLY A 179 4.31 17.51 -7.33
C GLY A 179 5.59 17.83 -8.12
N LYS A 180 6.72 17.13 -7.92
CA LYS A 180 7.94 17.29 -8.74
C LYS A 180 7.83 16.64 -10.11
N ARG A 181 6.98 15.62 -10.27
CA ARG A 181 6.65 14.99 -11.56
C ARG A 181 5.56 15.75 -12.33
N CYS A 182 5.13 16.89 -11.81
CA CYS A 182 4.09 17.72 -12.41
C CYS A 182 4.71 18.95 -13.07
N VAL A 183 4.12 19.35 -14.19
CA VAL A 183 4.41 20.63 -14.87
C VAL A 183 4.43 21.76 -13.85
N ARG A 184 5.39 22.70 -13.93
CA ARG A 184 5.51 23.78 -12.92
C ARG A 184 4.28 24.68 -12.98
N TRP A 185 3.92 25.33 -11.87
CA TRP A 185 2.80 26.28 -11.90
C TRP A 185 3.02 27.36 -12.95
N GLU A 186 4.27 27.81 -13.10
CA GLU A 186 4.72 28.78 -14.09
C GLU A 186 4.45 28.38 -15.55
N ASP A 187 4.45 27.07 -15.84
CA ASP A 187 4.25 26.53 -17.19
C ASP A 187 2.75 26.38 -17.56
N PHE A 188 1.84 26.61 -16.62
CA PHE A 188 0.40 26.61 -16.89
C PHE A 188 -0.08 27.96 -17.45
N PRO A 189 -1.15 27.96 -18.28
CA PRO A 189 -1.76 29.18 -18.78
C PRO A 189 -2.07 30.17 -17.66
N GLN A 190 -1.87 31.47 -17.94
CA GLN A 190 -2.04 32.53 -16.96
C GLN A 190 -3.46 32.55 -16.38
N SER A 191 -4.48 32.34 -17.21
CA SER A 191 -5.89 32.27 -16.78
C SER A 191 -6.13 31.22 -15.68
N LEU A 192 -5.55 30.03 -15.82
CA LEU A 192 -5.67 28.98 -14.81
C LEU A 192 -4.94 29.34 -13.51
N ARG A 193 -3.78 29.98 -13.60
CA ARG A 193 -3.05 30.45 -12.41
C ARG A 193 -3.85 31.50 -11.64
N ASP A 194 -4.52 32.39 -12.35
CA ASP A 194 -5.34 33.45 -11.74
C ASP A 194 -6.60 32.88 -11.08
N GLU A 195 -7.27 31.93 -11.71
CA GLU A 195 -8.39 31.19 -11.10
C GLU A 195 -7.97 30.44 -9.83
N VAL A 196 -6.83 29.73 -9.87
CA VAL A 196 -6.30 29.00 -8.71
C VAL A 196 -5.93 29.95 -7.57
N ARG A 197 -5.38 31.13 -7.88
CA ARG A 197 -5.07 32.16 -6.89
C ARG A 197 -6.36 32.71 -6.27
N ALA A 198 -7.35 33.07 -7.07
CA ALA A 198 -8.64 33.56 -6.61
C ALA A 198 -9.35 32.53 -5.70
N TYR A 199 -9.35 31.25 -6.12
CA TYR A 199 -9.85 30.14 -5.31
C TYR A 199 -9.10 30.03 -3.97
N SER A 200 -7.77 30.08 -3.99
CA SER A 200 -6.94 29.98 -2.79
C SER A 200 -7.22 31.09 -1.79
N THR A 201 -7.35 32.33 -2.28
CA THR A 201 -7.70 33.49 -1.45
C THR A 201 -9.08 33.35 -0.83
N ARG A 202 -10.07 32.87 -1.60
CA ARG A 202 -11.44 32.62 -1.11
C ARG A 202 -11.49 31.54 -0.04
N MET A 203 -10.70 30.47 -0.16
CA MET A 203 -10.71 29.35 0.78
C MET A 203 -9.95 29.62 2.09
N LEU A 204 -9.03 30.59 2.10
CA LEU A 204 -8.27 30.99 3.29
C LEU A 204 -8.96 32.08 4.11
N LYS A 205 -9.85 32.86 3.50
CA LYS A 205 -10.57 33.96 4.16
C LYS A 205 -12.01 33.53 4.43
N PRO A 206 -12.53 33.73 5.64
CA PRO A 206 -13.97 33.64 5.84
C PRO A 206 -14.65 34.71 4.97
N GLY A 207 -15.71 34.35 4.26
CA GLY A 207 -16.54 35.35 3.57
C GLY A 207 -17.21 36.24 4.60
N LEU A 208 -17.28 37.56 4.36
CA LEU A 208 -17.92 38.50 5.29
C LEU A 208 -19.40 38.18 5.57
N PHE A 209 -20.04 37.41 4.68
CA PHE A 209 -21.46 37.02 4.72
C PHE A 209 -21.67 35.53 4.44
N ASP A 210 -20.61 34.72 4.54
CA ASP A 210 -20.66 33.28 4.24
C ASP A 210 -20.57 32.50 5.55
N GLU A 211 -21.72 32.30 6.20
CA GLU A 211 -21.82 31.55 7.47
C GLU A 211 -21.55 30.04 7.29
N GLU A 212 -21.59 29.54 6.05
CA GLU A 212 -21.39 28.12 5.71
C GLU A 212 -19.91 27.77 5.45
N HIS A 213 -19.12 28.71 4.93
CA HIS A 213 -17.73 28.44 4.56
C HIS A 213 -16.73 28.63 5.72
N ARG A 214 -16.32 27.52 6.34
CA ARG A 214 -15.20 27.52 7.30
C ARG A 214 -13.86 27.60 6.56
N PRO A 215 -12.95 28.53 6.94
CA PRO A 215 -11.63 28.65 6.34
C PRO A 215 -10.85 27.32 6.37
N ILE A 216 -10.27 26.96 5.23
CA ILE A 216 -9.45 25.77 5.11
C ILE A 216 -8.06 26.07 5.66
N LYS A 217 -7.52 25.15 6.47
CA LYS A 217 -6.13 25.28 6.95
C LYS A 217 -5.15 25.39 5.78
N PRO A 218 -4.13 26.25 5.83
CA PRO A 218 -3.18 26.43 4.72
C PRO A 218 -2.57 25.13 4.19
N VAL A 219 -2.17 24.22 5.09
CA VAL A 219 -1.62 22.90 4.73
C VAL A 219 -2.63 22.02 3.99
N THR A 220 -3.91 22.13 4.30
CA THR A 220 -4.97 21.38 3.63
C THR A 220 -5.21 21.96 2.23
N LEU A 221 -5.18 23.29 2.09
CA LEU A 221 -5.28 23.95 0.79
C LEU A 221 -4.09 23.60 -0.12
N GLU A 222 -2.86 23.64 0.40
CA GLU A 222 -1.67 23.25 -0.35
C GLU A 222 -1.76 21.81 -0.87
N ASN A 223 -2.30 20.89 -0.07
CA ASN A 223 -2.57 19.51 -0.48
C ASN A 223 -3.62 19.43 -1.61
N TYR A 224 -4.68 20.23 -1.55
CA TYR A 224 -5.68 20.30 -2.64
C TYR A 224 -5.08 20.85 -3.93
N LEU A 225 -4.33 21.94 -3.86
CA LEU A 225 -3.67 22.54 -5.01
C LEU A 225 -2.63 21.60 -5.63
N THR A 226 -1.90 20.86 -4.80
CA THR A 226 -0.97 19.83 -5.27
C THR A 226 -1.71 18.74 -6.04
N ARG A 227 -2.86 18.26 -5.54
CA ARG A 227 -3.70 17.28 -6.25
C ARG A 227 -4.27 17.83 -7.54
N LEU A 228 -4.75 19.07 -7.55
CA LEU A 228 -5.23 19.77 -8.74
C LEU A 228 -4.12 19.81 -9.80
N ARG A 229 -2.92 20.27 -9.42
CA ARG A 229 -1.75 20.33 -10.31
C ARG A 229 -1.40 18.97 -10.91
N VAL A 230 -1.53 17.88 -10.14
CA VAL A 230 -1.33 16.50 -10.65
C VAL A 230 -2.33 16.14 -11.73
N ILE A 231 -3.62 16.43 -11.50
CA ILE A 231 -4.70 16.11 -12.44
C ILE A 231 -4.51 16.91 -13.74
N VAL A 232 -4.30 18.22 -13.63
CA VAL A 232 -4.16 19.08 -14.80
C VAL A 232 -2.86 18.80 -15.55
N SER A 233 -1.75 18.49 -14.86
CA SER A 233 -0.50 18.08 -15.51
C SER A 233 -0.69 16.82 -16.36
N ARG A 234 -1.42 15.82 -15.84
CA ARG A 234 -1.71 14.58 -16.59
C ARG A 234 -2.53 14.86 -17.86
N GLN A 235 -3.54 15.73 -17.76
CA GLN A 235 -4.35 16.11 -18.91
C GLN A 235 -3.58 16.94 -19.94
N ASN A 236 -2.71 17.85 -19.48
CA ASN A 236 -1.88 18.70 -20.34
C ASN A 236 -0.82 17.88 -21.10
N ILE A 237 -0.16 16.93 -20.42
CA ILE A 237 0.76 15.97 -21.05
C ILE A 237 0.03 15.13 -22.11
N TRP A 238 -1.18 14.66 -21.82
CA TRP A 238 -1.99 13.89 -22.79
C TRP A 238 -2.42 14.72 -24.00
N ARG A 239 -2.88 15.96 -23.79
CA ARG A 239 -3.26 16.88 -24.88
C ARG A 239 -2.06 17.25 -25.75
N ASN A 240 -0.92 17.59 -25.15
CA ASN A 240 0.30 17.92 -25.90
C ASN A 240 0.90 16.71 -26.63
N SER A 241 0.80 15.51 -26.05
CA SER A 241 1.22 14.28 -26.74
C SER A 241 0.31 13.96 -27.93
N ARG A 242 -1.01 14.17 -27.80
CA ARG A 242 -1.95 14.04 -28.93
C ARG A 242 -1.74 15.10 -30.01
N ARG A 243 -1.47 16.35 -29.64
CA ARG A 243 -1.10 17.41 -30.61
C ARG A 243 0.18 17.05 -31.34
N LYS A 244 1.24 16.64 -30.64
CA LYS A 244 2.49 16.18 -31.28
C LYS A 244 2.27 14.97 -32.19
N LEU A 245 1.35 14.05 -31.85
CA LEU A 245 0.99 12.91 -32.71
C LEU A 245 0.12 13.32 -33.92
N ALA A 246 -0.65 14.40 -33.83
CA ALA A 246 -1.44 14.94 -34.93
C ALA A 246 -0.62 15.87 -35.85
N GLU A 247 0.38 16.56 -35.30
CA GLU A 247 1.33 17.43 -36.01
C GLU A 247 2.47 16.63 -36.66
N CYS A 248 2.82 15.47 -36.10
CA CYS A 248 3.61 14.47 -36.82
C CYS A 248 2.68 13.74 -37.79
N GLY A 249 2.67 14.14 -39.07
CA GLY A 249 2.01 13.39 -40.15
C GLY A 249 2.40 11.89 -40.16
N PRO A 250 1.71 11.05 -40.96
CA PRO A 250 1.77 9.60 -40.84
C PRO A 250 3.21 9.10 -40.84
N ARG A 251 3.66 8.64 -39.67
CA ARG A 251 4.97 8.00 -39.53
C ARG A 251 4.85 6.62 -40.17
N LEU A 252 5.50 6.45 -41.32
CA LEU A 252 5.76 5.15 -41.92
C LEU A 252 6.43 4.24 -40.87
N GLY A 253 5.73 3.16 -40.54
CA GLY A 253 6.31 1.93 -39.99
C GLY A 253 6.77 1.97 -38.53
N VAL A 254 5.83 1.85 -37.58
CA VAL A 254 6.02 0.96 -36.41
C VAL A 254 4.66 0.35 -36.07
N ASP A 255 4.46 -0.87 -36.53
CA ASP A 255 3.32 -1.70 -36.19
C ASP A 255 3.46 -2.12 -34.71
N VAL A 256 2.76 -1.43 -33.81
CA VAL A 256 2.69 -1.82 -32.40
C VAL A 256 1.69 -2.96 -32.29
N THR A 257 2.15 -4.15 -32.67
CA THR A 257 1.48 -5.40 -32.32
C THR A 257 1.40 -5.48 -30.79
N ARG A 258 0.16 -5.55 -30.29
CA ARG A 258 -0.15 -5.89 -28.89
C ARG A 258 0.49 -7.23 -28.55
N ARG A 259 1.68 -7.22 -27.94
CA ARG A 259 2.27 -8.42 -27.36
C ARG A 259 1.50 -8.76 -26.09
N ALA A 260 0.56 -9.68 -26.21
CA ALA A 260 -0.07 -10.37 -25.10
C ALA A 260 1.01 -11.22 -24.41
N CYS A 261 1.54 -10.74 -23.28
CA CYS A 261 2.37 -11.57 -22.41
C CYS A 261 1.46 -12.35 -21.45
N GLY A 262 1.11 -13.57 -21.85
CA GLY A 262 0.87 -14.64 -20.91
C GLY A 262 2.22 -15.20 -20.44
N ALA A 263 2.39 -15.35 -19.13
CA ALA A 263 3.39 -16.22 -18.55
C ALA A 263 2.86 -16.76 -17.21
N ALA A 264 2.83 -18.09 -17.13
CA ALA A 264 2.21 -18.88 -16.10
C ALA A 264 2.86 -18.68 -14.73
N SER A 265 2.04 -18.40 -13.72
CA SER A 265 2.34 -18.76 -12.33
C SER A 265 1.49 -19.97 -12.00
N ALA A 266 2.11 -21.01 -11.45
CA ALA A 266 1.43 -22.20 -10.98
C ALA A 266 0.47 -21.83 -9.84
N ASP A 267 -0.79 -21.54 -10.20
CA ASP A 267 -1.84 -21.18 -9.27
C ASP A 267 -2.34 -22.42 -8.53
N VAL A 268 -2.09 -22.46 -7.22
CA VAL A 268 -2.80 -23.34 -6.30
C VAL A 268 -4.23 -22.83 -6.18
N ARG A 269 -5.09 -23.28 -7.11
CA ARG A 269 -6.55 -23.06 -7.06
C ARG A 269 -7.17 -23.89 -5.93
N TRP A 270 -8.26 -23.40 -5.34
CA TRP A 270 -8.88 -24.14 -4.25
C TRP A 270 -9.82 -25.18 -4.85
N SER A 271 -9.35 -26.40 -5.06
CA SER A 271 -10.27 -27.48 -5.41
C SER A 271 -11.23 -27.75 -4.24
N VAL A 272 -12.48 -28.06 -4.60
CA VAL A 272 -13.53 -28.59 -3.72
C VAL A 272 -14.26 -29.63 -4.57
N ALA A 273 -14.23 -30.88 -4.15
CA ALA A 273 -15.29 -31.86 -4.42
C ALA A 273 -16.38 -31.75 -3.34
#